data_AF-A0A239R7S1-F1
#
_entry.id   AF-A0A239R7S1-F1
#
_cell.length_a   1.000
_cell.length_b   1.000
_cell.length_c   1.000
_cell.angle_alpha   90.00
_cell.angle_beta   90.00
_cell.angle_gamma   90.00
#
_symmetry.space_group_name_H-M   'P 1'
#
loop_
_entity.id
_entity.type
_entity.pdbx_description
1 polymer ?
#
loop_
_entity_poly.entity_id
_entity_poly.type
_entity_poly.pdbx_seq_one_letter_code
_entity_poly.pdbx_strand_id
1 'polypeptide(L)'
;MDAIEVFKNEYMQYCLDHESEAKHLRAEFINDYPLESISNLSMDQFLTGQDGVKTFCSRIRYDMKVLASMGNAYPSTFGIYYKKEEGVKLSSTYEKIFGNNTDRAFESIKKEIIKVLESARRDDYSFFESRTLSSTFICKLIIIYYPQKVFPVCTKPALENYCRVLGMSYDSDDNMLEMMRALLEWKKNLGEISEWSDYIYMRFGDWLWKSGRTIKDCNIKKYSMEEAINEADSINEIVNSIGLVGSDKEAVVKQRINQSLFREKLLSRYSKCCLCGVSDQRFLIASHIKPWSLASPEERVDIDNGFLFCPNHDKAFDKGFISFDDEGNIIISDKIDSVNRVFLNVREDMRLKLTEGNRKYLKFHRSGIFNNPEE
;
A
#
# COMPACT_ATOMS: atom_id res chain seq x y z
N MET A 1 -6.85 18.28 24.07
CA MET A 1 -7.05 16.83 23.85
C MET A 1 -6.60 16.57 22.43
N ASP A 2 -5.65 15.65 22.25
CA ASP A 2 -5.19 15.24 20.94
C ASP A 2 -6.40 14.76 20.12
N ALA A 3 -6.53 15.22 18.86
CA ALA A 3 -7.66 14.85 18.01
C ALA A 3 -7.75 13.33 17.83
N ILE A 4 -6.61 12.66 17.88
CA ILE A 4 -6.52 11.21 17.77
C ILE A 4 -7.07 10.53 19.03
N GLU A 5 -6.73 11.03 20.21
CA GLU A 5 -7.22 10.52 21.51
C GLU A 5 -8.75 10.70 21.64
N VAL A 6 -9.28 11.85 21.22
CA VAL A 6 -10.74 12.10 21.20
C VAL A 6 -11.43 11.11 20.27
N PHE A 7 -10.91 10.93 19.05
CA PHE A 7 -11.50 9.99 18.09
C PHE A 7 -11.47 8.55 18.62
N LYS A 8 -10.36 8.14 19.25
CA LYS A 8 -10.23 6.82 19.88
C LYS A 8 -11.31 6.59 20.93
N ASN A 9 -11.50 7.57 21.82
CA ASN A 9 -12.42 7.44 22.94
C ASN A 9 -13.90 7.52 22.52
N GLU A 10 -14.23 8.38 21.55
CA GLU A 10 -15.63 8.68 21.20
C GLU A 10 -16.15 7.92 19.99
N TYR A 11 -15.27 7.49 19.07
CA TYR A 11 -15.68 7.07 17.72
C TYR A 11 -15.08 5.75 17.23
N MET A 12 -14.02 5.23 17.87
CA MET A 12 -13.33 4.02 17.42
C MET A 12 -14.22 2.78 17.40
N GLN A 13 -15.00 2.54 18.47
CA GLN A 13 -15.86 1.36 18.55
C GLN A 13 -16.92 1.37 17.44
N TYR A 14 -17.55 2.53 17.22
CA TYR A 14 -18.48 2.71 16.11
C TYR A 14 -17.81 2.40 14.76
N CYS A 15 -16.55 2.78 14.55
CA CYS A 15 -15.83 2.48 13.31
C CYS A 15 -15.57 0.99 13.13
N LEU A 16 -15.16 0.28 14.19
CA LEU A 16 -14.91 -1.17 14.16
C LEU A 16 -16.17 -1.95 13.79
N ASP A 17 -17.32 -1.59 14.37
CA ASP A 17 -18.60 -2.26 14.10
C ASP A 17 -19.00 -2.12 12.61
N HIS A 18 -18.86 -0.93 12.05
CA HIS A 18 -19.22 -0.66 10.65
C HIS A 18 -18.17 -1.19 9.66
N GLU A 19 -16.91 -1.33 10.07
CA GLU A 19 -15.88 -1.96 9.23
C GLU A 19 -16.22 -3.43 8.96
N SER A 20 -16.71 -4.13 9.99
CA SER A 20 -17.13 -5.52 9.86
C SER A 20 -18.30 -5.68 8.87
N GLU A 21 -19.31 -4.81 8.95
CA GLU A 21 -20.42 -4.76 8.00
C GLU A 21 -19.93 -4.49 6.57
N ALA A 22 -19.04 -3.50 6.39
CA ALA A 22 -18.49 -3.17 5.08
C ALA A 22 -17.71 -4.35 4.46
N LYS A 23 -16.93 -5.08 5.27
CA LYS A 23 -16.22 -6.29 4.84
C LYS A 23 -17.17 -7.40 4.43
N HIS A 24 -18.24 -7.61 5.20
CA HIS A 24 -19.25 -8.62 4.90
C HIS A 24 -19.99 -8.33 3.59
N LEU A 25 -20.54 -7.12 3.44
CA LEU A 25 -21.23 -6.71 2.21
C LEU A 25 -20.32 -6.79 0.98
N ARG A 26 -19.05 -6.39 1.11
CA ARG A 26 -18.07 -6.53 0.04
C ARG A 26 -17.84 -7.99 -0.35
N ALA A 27 -17.70 -8.88 0.64
CA ALA A 27 -17.50 -10.30 0.38
C ALA A 27 -18.68 -10.91 -0.39
N GLU A 28 -19.91 -10.59 0.02
CA GLU A 28 -21.12 -10.99 -0.73
C GLU A 28 -21.12 -10.44 -2.15
N PHE A 29 -20.76 -9.16 -2.34
CA PHE A 29 -20.71 -8.56 -3.67
C PHE A 29 -19.71 -9.27 -4.59
N ILE A 30 -18.50 -9.57 -4.10
CA ILE A 30 -17.47 -10.27 -4.87
C ILE A 30 -17.87 -11.71 -5.17
N ASN A 31 -18.59 -12.37 -4.26
CA ASN A 31 -19.13 -13.72 -4.50
C ASN A 31 -20.18 -13.72 -5.62
N ASP A 32 -21.07 -12.72 -5.64
CA ASP A 32 -22.13 -12.64 -6.64
C ASP A 32 -21.60 -12.13 -8.00
N TYR A 33 -20.56 -11.30 -7.98
CA TYR A 33 -19.95 -10.68 -9.15
C TYR A 33 -18.43 -10.87 -9.17
N PRO A 34 -17.92 -12.10 -9.26
CA PRO A 34 -16.49 -12.33 -9.48
C PRO A 34 -16.06 -11.70 -10.81
N LEU A 35 -14.78 -11.33 -10.94
CA LEU A 35 -14.28 -10.60 -12.12
C LEU A 35 -14.62 -11.32 -13.43
N GLU A 36 -14.53 -12.65 -13.42
CA GLU A 36 -14.77 -13.53 -14.55
C GLU A 36 -16.24 -13.51 -15.01
N SER A 37 -17.20 -13.26 -14.11
CA SER A 37 -18.62 -13.24 -14.43
C SER A 37 -19.08 -11.95 -15.10
N ILE A 38 -18.30 -10.85 -14.99
CA ILE A 38 -18.67 -9.52 -15.53
C ILE A 38 -18.97 -9.59 -17.02
N SER A 39 -18.21 -10.39 -17.78
CA SER A 39 -18.40 -10.56 -19.23
C SER A 39 -19.80 -11.10 -19.60
N ASN A 40 -20.37 -11.93 -18.72
CA ASN A 40 -21.62 -12.65 -18.93
C ASN A 40 -22.84 -11.95 -18.31
N LEU A 41 -22.67 -10.78 -17.70
CA LEU A 41 -23.78 -10.03 -17.14
C LEU A 41 -24.78 -9.67 -18.24
N SER A 42 -26.05 -9.97 -17.98
CA SER A 42 -27.18 -9.42 -18.74
C SER A 42 -27.42 -7.96 -18.33
N MET A 43 -28.14 -7.24 -19.19
CA MET A 43 -28.44 -5.83 -18.93
C MET A 43 -29.28 -5.66 -17.65
N ASP A 44 -30.27 -6.53 -17.42
CA ASP A 44 -31.11 -6.50 -16.21
C ASP A 44 -30.33 -6.80 -14.92
N GLN A 45 -29.26 -7.58 -14.99
CA GLN A 45 -28.36 -7.82 -13.86
C GLN A 45 -27.39 -6.66 -13.62
N PHE A 46 -27.27 -5.72 -14.56
CA PHE A 46 -26.30 -4.63 -14.49
C PHE A 46 -26.90 -3.31 -13.98
N LEU A 47 -28.04 -2.89 -14.52
CA LEU A 47 -28.53 -1.51 -14.43
C LEU A 47 -28.85 -1.02 -13.01
N THR A 48 -28.63 0.27 -12.75
CA THR A 48 -29.23 0.97 -11.59
C THR A 48 -30.49 1.73 -12.02
N GLY A 49 -31.37 2.05 -11.07
CA GLY A 49 -32.57 2.89 -11.29
C GLY A 49 -33.90 2.12 -11.29
N GLN A 50 -33.84 0.80 -11.08
CA GLN A 50 -35.00 -0.04 -10.80
C GLN A 50 -35.21 -0.12 -9.28
N ASP A 51 -36.39 0.26 -8.80
CA ASP A 51 -36.68 0.29 -7.37
C ASP A 51 -36.66 -1.12 -6.75
N GLY A 52 -35.88 -1.30 -5.69
CA GLY A 52 -35.81 -2.56 -4.93
C GLY A 52 -35.04 -3.71 -5.60
N VAL A 53 -34.49 -3.52 -6.79
CA VAL A 53 -33.75 -4.57 -7.51
C VAL A 53 -32.25 -4.50 -7.18
N LYS A 54 -31.70 -5.62 -6.70
CA LYS A 54 -30.27 -5.78 -6.40
C LYS A 54 -29.49 -6.24 -7.64
N THR A 55 -29.00 -5.28 -8.40
CA THR A 55 -28.17 -5.46 -9.60
C THR A 55 -26.72 -5.06 -9.32
N PHE A 56 -25.82 -5.28 -10.27
CA PHE A 56 -24.41 -4.88 -10.18
C PHE A 56 -24.27 -3.38 -9.82
N CYS A 57 -24.80 -2.48 -10.63
CA CYS A 57 -24.67 -1.04 -10.38
C CYS A 57 -25.50 -0.55 -9.19
N SER A 58 -26.68 -1.13 -8.93
CA SER A 58 -27.48 -0.71 -7.77
C SER A 58 -26.78 -1.06 -6.45
N ARG A 59 -26.18 -2.26 -6.34
CA ARG A 59 -25.42 -2.64 -5.15
C ARG A 59 -24.12 -1.84 -5.00
N ILE A 60 -23.42 -1.54 -6.10
CA ILE A 60 -22.26 -0.62 -6.05
C ILE A 60 -22.66 0.76 -5.52
N ARG A 61 -23.85 1.25 -5.89
CA ARG A 61 -24.34 2.57 -5.47
C ARG A 61 -24.83 2.58 -4.02
N TYR A 62 -25.60 1.57 -3.62
CA TYR A 62 -26.37 1.58 -2.36
C TYR A 62 -25.71 0.71 -1.29
N ASP A 63 -25.55 -0.59 -1.52
CA ASP A 63 -24.95 -1.54 -0.56
C ASP A 63 -23.51 -1.13 -0.23
N MET A 64 -22.71 -0.81 -1.25
CA MET A 64 -21.30 -0.47 -1.06
C MET A 64 -21.09 0.95 -0.53
N LYS A 65 -22.13 1.73 -0.26
CA LYS A 65 -21.98 3.11 0.24
C LYS A 65 -21.20 3.16 1.57
N VAL A 66 -21.39 2.15 2.43
CA VAL A 66 -20.66 2.05 3.70
C VAL A 66 -19.15 1.89 3.49
N LEU A 67 -18.74 1.16 2.45
CA LEU A 67 -17.32 0.94 2.12
C LEU A 67 -16.64 2.20 1.56
N ALA A 68 -17.33 2.92 0.68
CA ALA A 68 -16.87 4.19 0.11
C ALA A 68 -18.03 4.93 -0.55
N SER A 69 -18.40 6.12 -0.06
CA SER A 69 -19.54 6.86 -0.61
C SER A 69 -19.23 7.47 -1.98
N MET A 70 -20.08 7.21 -2.98
CA MET A 70 -20.02 7.87 -4.29
C MET A 70 -20.60 9.30 -4.28
N GLY A 71 -20.93 9.85 -3.11
CA GLY A 71 -21.57 11.15 -2.97
C GLY A 71 -22.94 11.20 -3.66
N ASN A 72 -23.20 12.30 -4.37
CA ASN A 72 -24.45 12.51 -5.13
C ASN A 72 -24.38 11.90 -6.54
N ALA A 73 -23.79 10.71 -6.69
CA ALA A 73 -23.70 10.03 -7.98
C ALA A 73 -25.10 9.78 -8.57
N TYR A 74 -25.28 10.14 -9.83
CA TYR A 74 -26.51 9.91 -10.59
C TYR A 74 -26.45 8.55 -11.31
N PRO A 75 -27.60 7.98 -11.72
CA PRO A 75 -27.61 6.75 -12.51
C PRO A 75 -26.70 6.80 -13.76
N SER A 76 -26.58 7.96 -14.40
CA SER A 76 -25.71 8.18 -15.57
C SER A 76 -24.22 7.97 -15.30
N THR A 77 -23.77 7.98 -14.03
CA THR A 77 -22.38 7.71 -13.63
C THR A 77 -21.90 6.32 -14.08
N PHE A 78 -22.81 5.37 -14.26
CA PHE A 78 -22.53 3.99 -14.68
C PHE A 78 -22.49 3.78 -16.20
N GLY A 79 -22.67 4.84 -16.99
CA GLY A 79 -22.63 4.79 -18.46
C GLY A 79 -23.93 4.31 -19.11
N ILE A 80 -24.61 3.33 -18.51
CA ILE A 80 -25.95 2.85 -18.91
C ILE A 80 -26.80 2.63 -17.65
N TYR A 81 -28.08 3.03 -17.71
CA TYR A 81 -28.97 3.00 -16.56
C TYR A 81 -30.44 2.88 -16.96
N TYR A 82 -31.28 2.50 -16.00
CA TYR A 82 -32.73 2.49 -16.17
C TYR A 82 -33.32 3.82 -15.68
N LYS A 83 -34.19 4.41 -16.49
CA LYS A 83 -34.99 5.58 -16.12
C LYS A 83 -36.46 5.18 -16.13
N LYS A 84 -37.14 5.39 -15.00
CA LYS A 84 -38.57 5.11 -14.86
C LYS A 84 -39.35 5.75 -16.01
N GLU A 85 -40.31 5.02 -16.57
CA GLU A 85 -41.15 5.41 -17.73
C GLU A 85 -40.43 5.55 -19.07
N GLU A 86 -39.11 5.73 -19.10
CA GLU A 86 -38.34 5.92 -20.33
C GLU A 86 -37.44 4.73 -20.73
N GLY A 87 -37.36 3.71 -19.86
CA GLY A 87 -36.59 2.49 -20.11
C GLY A 87 -35.07 2.68 -19.96
N VAL A 88 -34.30 1.89 -20.71
CA VAL A 88 -32.83 1.92 -20.68
C VAL A 88 -32.30 3.16 -21.39
N LYS A 89 -31.37 3.86 -20.74
CA LYS A 89 -30.72 5.08 -21.24
C LYS A 89 -29.20 4.98 -21.14
N LEU A 90 -28.52 5.64 -22.08
CA LEU A 90 -27.08 5.85 -22.01
C LEU A 90 -26.78 7.19 -21.35
N SER A 91 -25.61 7.29 -20.72
CA SER A 91 -25.06 8.58 -20.34
C SER A 91 -24.70 9.38 -21.59
N SER A 92 -24.66 10.71 -21.48
CA SER A 92 -24.30 11.59 -22.61
C SER A 92 -22.94 11.25 -23.24
N THR A 93 -22.03 10.63 -22.50
CA THR A 93 -20.73 10.20 -23.01
C THR A 93 -20.89 8.99 -23.93
N TYR A 94 -21.61 7.96 -23.49
CA TYR A 94 -21.83 6.76 -24.30
C TYR A 94 -22.82 7.02 -25.45
N GLU A 95 -23.81 7.89 -25.26
CA GLU A 95 -24.75 8.29 -26.32
C GLU A 95 -24.02 8.97 -27.48
N LYS A 96 -23.01 9.80 -27.22
CA LYS A 96 -22.19 10.42 -28.29
C LYS A 96 -21.41 9.39 -29.11
N ILE A 97 -21.03 8.26 -28.52
CA ILE A 97 -20.20 7.23 -29.16
C ILE A 97 -21.06 6.19 -29.88
N PHE A 98 -22.18 5.80 -29.26
CA PHE A 98 -23.00 4.65 -29.69
C PHE A 98 -24.40 5.04 -30.19
N GLY A 99 -24.79 6.32 -30.10
CA GLY A 99 -26.14 6.78 -30.41
C GLY A 99 -27.16 6.13 -29.48
N ASN A 100 -28.20 5.53 -30.06
CA ASN A 100 -29.24 4.79 -29.34
C ASN A 100 -28.95 3.28 -29.18
N ASN A 101 -27.78 2.81 -29.60
CA ASN A 101 -27.44 1.38 -29.56
C ASN A 101 -26.97 0.96 -28.16
N THR A 102 -27.94 0.66 -27.29
CA THR A 102 -27.71 0.27 -25.89
C THR A 102 -26.93 -1.02 -25.75
N ASP A 103 -27.16 -2.01 -26.62
CA ASP A 103 -26.51 -3.32 -26.55
C ASP A 103 -25.02 -3.22 -26.83
N ARG A 104 -24.65 -2.50 -27.90
CA ARG A 104 -23.24 -2.28 -28.24
C ARG A 104 -22.53 -1.43 -27.18
N ALA A 105 -23.20 -0.42 -26.64
CA ALA A 105 -22.66 0.38 -25.56
C ALA A 105 -22.43 -0.46 -24.29
N PHE A 106 -23.38 -1.34 -23.95
CA PHE A 106 -23.27 -2.23 -22.80
C PHE A 106 -22.10 -3.21 -22.93
N GLU A 107 -21.92 -3.84 -24.09
CA GLU A 107 -20.76 -4.68 -24.36
C GLU A 107 -19.43 -3.91 -24.24
N SER A 108 -19.40 -2.64 -24.68
CA SER A 108 -18.23 -1.78 -24.50
C SER A 108 -17.96 -1.46 -23.03
N ILE A 109 -19.00 -1.16 -22.25
CA ILE A 109 -18.90 -0.87 -20.81
C ILE A 109 -18.35 -2.09 -20.07
N LYS A 110 -18.87 -3.30 -20.33
CA LYS A 110 -18.35 -4.54 -19.71
C LYS A 110 -16.86 -4.74 -19.99
N LYS A 111 -16.44 -4.57 -21.25
CA LYS A 111 -15.02 -4.68 -21.64
C LYS A 111 -14.15 -3.65 -20.93
N GLU A 112 -14.64 -2.43 -20.77
CA GLU A 112 -13.92 -1.37 -20.08
C GLU A 112 -13.78 -1.67 -18.58
N ILE A 113 -14.84 -2.14 -17.92
CA ILE A 113 -14.79 -2.59 -16.51
C ILE A 113 -13.73 -3.69 -16.34
N ILE A 114 -13.74 -4.71 -17.21
CA ILE A 114 -12.76 -5.80 -17.17
C ILE A 114 -11.35 -5.25 -17.35
N LYS A 115 -11.12 -4.36 -18.33
CA LYS A 115 -9.82 -3.71 -18.56
C LYS A 115 -9.35 -2.96 -17.31
N VAL A 116 -10.22 -2.16 -16.70
CA VAL A 116 -9.93 -1.40 -15.46
C VAL A 116 -9.47 -2.34 -14.35
N LEU A 117 -10.23 -3.40 -14.09
CA LEU A 117 -9.95 -4.34 -13.01
C LEU A 117 -8.68 -5.16 -13.26
N GLU A 118 -8.44 -5.55 -14.52
CA GLU A 118 -7.24 -6.28 -14.93
C GLU A 118 -5.97 -5.41 -14.88
N SER A 119 -6.08 -4.15 -15.27
CA SER A 119 -5.00 -3.18 -15.15
C SER A 119 -4.71 -2.84 -13.69
N ALA A 120 -5.73 -2.60 -12.87
CA ALA A 120 -5.57 -2.40 -11.42
C ALA A 120 -4.94 -3.64 -10.73
N ARG A 121 -5.32 -4.86 -11.15
CA ARG A 121 -4.70 -6.12 -10.67
C ARG A 121 -3.18 -6.10 -10.82
N ARG A 122 -2.70 -5.56 -11.95
CA ARG A 122 -1.29 -5.47 -12.34
C ARG A 122 -0.58 -4.18 -11.90
N ASP A 123 -1.26 -3.31 -11.15
CA ASP A 123 -0.78 -1.97 -10.78
C ASP A 123 -0.42 -1.06 -11.97
N ASP A 124 -1.09 -1.28 -13.10
CA ASP A 124 -1.03 -0.41 -14.28
C ASP A 124 -2.24 0.51 -14.28
N TYR A 125 -2.02 1.83 -14.17
CA TYR A 125 -3.08 2.84 -14.17
C TYR A 125 -2.99 3.80 -15.36
N SER A 126 -2.15 3.49 -16.35
CA SER A 126 -1.99 4.30 -17.58
C SER A 126 -3.31 4.45 -18.37
N PHE A 127 -4.24 3.52 -18.19
CA PHE A 127 -5.57 3.59 -18.81
C PHE A 127 -6.41 4.75 -18.29
N PHE A 128 -6.09 5.32 -17.11
CA PHE A 128 -6.97 6.27 -16.45
C PHE A 128 -7.24 7.45 -17.37
N GLU A 129 -6.25 8.05 -18.00
CA GLU A 129 -6.44 9.21 -18.88
C GLU A 129 -7.28 8.93 -20.15
N SER A 130 -7.30 7.68 -20.63
CA SER A 130 -7.97 7.26 -21.88
C SER A 130 -9.33 6.57 -21.66
N ARG A 131 -10.00 6.89 -20.54
CA ARG A 131 -11.25 6.25 -20.10
C ARG A 131 -12.53 6.91 -20.66
N THR A 132 -13.57 6.12 -20.82
CA THR A 132 -14.96 6.58 -21.06
C THR A 132 -15.79 6.47 -19.78
N LEU A 133 -15.53 5.46 -18.96
CA LEU A 133 -16.15 5.31 -17.65
C LEU A 133 -15.81 6.49 -16.74
N SER A 134 -16.78 6.87 -15.91
CA SER A 134 -16.58 7.96 -14.96
C SER A 134 -15.49 7.61 -13.94
N SER A 135 -14.71 8.62 -13.54
CA SER A 135 -13.65 8.47 -12.54
C SER A 135 -14.19 7.85 -11.24
N THR A 136 -15.35 8.32 -10.78
CA THR A 136 -15.99 7.84 -9.55
C THR A 136 -16.37 6.36 -9.64
N PHE A 137 -16.86 5.91 -10.79
CA PHE A 137 -17.20 4.50 -10.97
C PHE A 137 -15.93 3.63 -11.02
N ILE A 138 -14.89 4.06 -11.73
CA ILE A 138 -13.60 3.35 -11.76
C ILE A 138 -12.97 3.24 -10.36
N CYS A 139 -12.85 4.35 -9.65
CA CYS A 139 -12.31 4.34 -8.29
C CYS A 139 -13.12 3.43 -7.38
N LYS A 140 -14.46 3.45 -7.51
CA LYS A 140 -15.35 2.58 -6.74
C LYS A 140 -15.14 1.10 -7.04
N LEU A 141 -14.98 0.73 -8.31
CA LEU A 141 -14.66 -0.64 -8.72
C LEU A 141 -13.32 -1.10 -8.13
N ILE A 142 -12.28 -0.27 -8.21
CA ILE A 142 -10.96 -0.61 -7.67
C ILE A 142 -11.01 -0.79 -6.15
N ILE A 143 -11.72 0.07 -5.41
CA ILE A 143 -11.91 -0.08 -3.96
C ILE A 143 -12.61 -1.41 -3.62
N ILE A 144 -13.62 -1.80 -4.42
CA ILE A 144 -14.38 -3.03 -4.17
C ILE A 144 -13.51 -4.27 -4.47
N TYR A 145 -12.87 -4.35 -5.63
CA TYR A 145 -12.12 -5.55 -6.01
C TYR A 145 -10.74 -5.62 -5.34
N TYR A 146 -10.08 -4.48 -5.12
CA TYR A 146 -8.71 -4.38 -4.60
C TYR A 146 -8.57 -3.29 -3.51
N PRO A 147 -9.23 -3.46 -2.34
CA PRO A 147 -9.32 -2.43 -1.30
C PRO A 147 -7.96 -1.97 -0.74
N GLN A 148 -6.91 -2.78 -0.85
CA GLN A 148 -5.56 -2.47 -0.35
C GLN A 148 -4.70 -1.66 -1.32
N LYS A 149 -5.17 -1.44 -2.56
CA LYS A 149 -4.39 -0.75 -3.60
C LYS A 149 -4.59 0.77 -3.59
N VAL A 150 -5.70 1.23 -3.04
CA VAL A 150 -6.10 2.65 -3.08
C VAL A 150 -6.90 3.01 -1.82
N PHE A 151 -6.75 4.25 -1.35
CA PHE A 151 -7.53 4.76 -0.23
C PHE A 151 -9.04 4.83 -0.55
N PRO A 152 -9.98 4.41 0.34
CA PRO A 152 -11.39 4.16 -0.01
C PRO A 152 -12.27 5.42 -0.15
N VAL A 153 -11.87 6.40 -0.96
CA VAL A 153 -12.64 7.62 -1.26
C VAL A 153 -12.76 7.80 -2.77
N CYS A 154 -13.99 7.88 -3.30
CA CYS A 154 -14.23 7.82 -4.75
C CYS A 154 -14.75 9.13 -5.40
N THR A 155 -14.63 10.27 -4.72
CA THR A 155 -15.00 11.58 -5.31
C THR A 155 -13.88 12.60 -5.11
N LYS A 156 -13.60 13.41 -6.14
CA LYS A 156 -12.55 14.45 -6.09
C LYS A 156 -12.79 15.44 -4.94
N PRO A 157 -14.01 15.99 -4.71
CA PRO A 157 -14.25 16.90 -3.60
C PRO A 157 -14.00 16.26 -2.22
N ALA A 158 -14.29 14.97 -2.06
CA ALA A 158 -13.97 14.28 -0.81
C ALA A 158 -12.45 14.10 -0.66
N LEU A 159 -11.75 13.67 -1.72
CA LEU A 159 -10.29 13.53 -1.68
C LEU A 159 -9.60 14.86 -1.31
N GLU A 160 -9.98 15.97 -1.94
CA GLU A 160 -9.46 17.31 -1.63
C GLU A 160 -9.71 17.70 -0.17
N ASN A 161 -10.91 17.41 0.35
CA ASN A 161 -11.22 17.65 1.76
C ASN A 161 -10.36 16.79 2.69
N TYR A 162 -10.12 15.53 2.34
CA TYR A 162 -9.29 14.62 3.11
C TYR A 162 -7.84 15.10 3.14
N CYS A 163 -7.26 15.45 1.99
CA CYS A 163 -5.94 16.05 1.92
C CYS A 163 -5.83 17.26 2.85
N ARG A 164 -6.83 18.16 2.80
CA ARG A 164 -6.87 19.36 3.65
C ARG A 164 -6.93 19.06 5.13
N VAL A 165 -7.81 18.16 5.59
CA VAL A 165 -7.96 17.89 7.03
C VAL A 165 -6.85 17.01 7.59
N LEU A 166 -6.20 16.21 6.74
CA LEU A 166 -5.07 15.35 7.10
C LEU A 166 -3.71 16.03 6.91
N GLY A 167 -3.69 17.29 6.46
CA GLY A 167 -2.48 18.07 6.25
C GLY A 167 -1.60 17.59 5.09
N MET A 168 -2.15 16.82 4.15
CA MET A 168 -1.42 16.34 2.98
C MET A 168 -1.47 17.37 1.85
N SER A 169 -0.32 17.73 1.28
CA SER A 169 -0.24 18.49 0.04
C SER A 169 -0.51 17.59 -1.17
N TYR A 170 -1.15 18.13 -2.20
CA TYR A 170 -1.39 17.46 -3.49
C TYR A 170 -1.30 18.50 -4.62
N ASP A 171 -1.05 18.06 -5.85
CA ASP A 171 -1.09 18.93 -7.02
C ASP A 171 -2.55 19.10 -7.49
N SER A 172 -2.92 20.30 -7.95
CA SER A 172 -4.24 20.53 -8.53
C SER A 172 -4.54 19.65 -9.75
N ASP A 173 -3.49 19.29 -10.48
CA ASP A 173 -3.57 18.45 -11.68
C ASP A 173 -3.65 16.95 -11.35
N ASP A 174 -3.39 16.56 -10.09
CA ASP A 174 -3.50 15.17 -9.65
C ASP A 174 -4.90 14.61 -9.95
N ASN A 175 -4.89 13.43 -10.54
CA ASN A 175 -6.09 12.67 -10.79
C ASN A 175 -6.52 11.91 -9.53
N MET A 176 -7.78 11.46 -9.47
CA MET A 176 -8.30 10.84 -8.25
C MET A 176 -7.52 9.59 -7.80
N LEU A 177 -6.99 8.79 -8.73
CA LEU A 177 -6.21 7.60 -8.36
C LEU A 177 -4.86 7.97 -7.74
N GLU A 178 -4.20 9.01 -8.27
CA GLU A 178 -2.96 9.55 -7.70
C GLU A 178 -3.21 10.05 -6.28
N MET A 179 -4.25 10.85 -6.08
CA MET A 179 -4.63 11.33 -4.75
C MET A 179 -4.94 10.18 -3.78
N MET A 180 -5.68 9.16 -4.23
CA MET A 180 -6.03 7.99 -3.39
C MET A 180 -4.78 7.18 -3.01
N ARG A 181 -3.82 7.02 -3.91
CA ARG A 181 -2.56 6.33 -3.62
C ARG A 181 -1.67 7.16 -2.69
N ALA A 182 -1.59 8.47 -2.93
CA ALA A 182 -0.85 9.39 -2.07
C ALA A 182 -1.40 9.39 -0.64
N LEU A 183 -2.72 9.40 -0.44
CA LEU A 183 -3.33 9.30 0.90
C LEU A 183 -3.01 7.98 1.60
N LEU A 184 -2.97 6.87 0.85
CA LEU A 184 -2.62 5.56 1.39
C LEU A 184 -1.15 5.52 1.84
N GLU A 185 -0.25 6.13 1.06
CA GLU A 185 1.17 6.24 1.40
C GLU A 185 1.38 7.21 2.57
N TRP A 186 0.68 8.35 2.55
CA TRP A 186 0.72 9.37 3.60
C TRP A 186 0.38 8.79 4.96
N LYS A 187 -0.65 7.94 5.03
CA LYS A 187 -1.06 7.22 6.24
C LYS A 187 0.11 6.50 6.93
N LYS A 188 1.02 5.90 6.16
CA LYS A 188 2.16 5.14 6.72
C LYS A 188 3.11 6.02 7.53
N ASN A 189 3.14 7.31 7.22
CA ASN A 189 3.99 8.28 7.92
C ASN A 189 3.32 8.89 9.17
N LEU A 190 2.06 8.53 9.47
CA LEU A 190 1.27 9.15 10.54
C LEU A 190 1.33 8.41 11.89
N GLY A 191 2.51 7.96 12.32
CA GLY A 191 2.73 7.39 13.66
C GLY A 191 1.68 6.32 14.01
N GLU A 192 0.98 6.46 15.13
CA GLU A 192 -0.04 5.48 15.56
C GLU A 192 -1.25 5.30 14.62
N ILE A 193 -1.47 6.22 13.67
CA ILE A 193 -2.50 6.09 12.63
C ILE A 193 -2.08 5.09 11.55
N SER A 194 -0.78 4.80 11.40
CA SER A 194 -0.29 3.82 10.42
C SER A 194 -0.89 2.43 10.66
N GLU A 195 -1.14 2.08 11.92
CA GLU A 195 -1.70 0.80 12.36
C GLU A 195 -3.22 0.69 12.19
N TRP A 196 -3.92 1.80 11.94
CA TRP A 196 -5.36 1.77 11.73
C TRP A 196 -5.70 1.06 10.43
N SER A 197 -6.89 0.49 10.30
CA SER A 197 -7.37 0.03 8.99
C SER A 197 -7.60 1.23 8.06
N ASP A 198 -7.57 1.03 6.74
CA ASP A 198 -7.89 2.10 5.78
C ASP A 198 -9.31 2.63 5.97
N TYR A 199 -10.22 1.76 6.44
CA TYR A 199 -11.57 2.14 6.80
C TYR A 199 -11.60 3.08 8.00
N ILE A 200 -10.91 2.73 9.10
CA ILE A 200 -10.84 3.59 10.30
C ILE A 200 -10.17 4.92 9.94
N TYR A 201 -9.10 4.90 9.15
CA TYR A 201 -8.44 6.12 8.68
C TYR A 201 -9.38 7.00 7.84
N MET A 202 -10.19 6.39 6.97
CA MET A 202 -11.24 7.10 6.25
C MET A 202 -12.26 7.75 7.19
N ARG A 203 -12.79 6.98 8.16
CA ARG A 203 -13.76 7.50 9.13
C ARG A 203 -13.19 8.59 10.03
N PHE A 204 -11.88 8.56 10.29
CA PHE A 204 -11.19 9.63 10.97
C PHE A 204 -11.15 10.91 10.14
N GLY A 205 -10.83 10.82 8.85
CA GLY A 205 -10.92 11.94 7.92
C GLY A 205 -12.33 12.56 7.89
N ASP A 206 -13.37 11.73 7.81
CA ASP A 206 -14.77 12.17 7.92
C ASP A 206 -15.05 12.90 9.24
N TRP A 207 -14.57 12.34 10.37
CA TRP A 207 -14.78 12.91 11.69
C TRP A 207 -14.07 14.26 11.85
N LEU A 208 -12.82 14.36 11.39
CA LEU A 208 -12.06 15.62 11.37
C LEU A 208 -12.80 16.68 10.56
N TRP A 209 -13.24 16.33 9.36
CA TRP A 209 -13.97 17.24 8.48
C TRP A 209 -15.27 17.73 9.13
N LYS A 210 -16.10 16.83 9.67
CA LYS A 210 -17.37 17.17 10.32
C LYS A 210 -17.20 17.99 11.60
N SER A 211 -16.09 17.78 12.31
CA SER A 211 -15.78 18.51 13.54
C SER A 211 -15.00 19.82 13.30
N GLY A 212 -14.70 20.16 12.05
CA GLY A 212 -13.92 21.35 11.70
C GLY A 212 -12.46 21.28 12.17
N ARG A 213 -11.95 20.06 12.40
CA ARG A 213 -10.58 19.80 12.87
C ARG A 213 -9.65 19.51 11.70
N THR A 214 -8.37 19.77 11.90
CA THR A 214 -7.29 19.50 10.95
C THR A 214 -6.07 19.02 11.73
N ILE A 215 -5.34 18.04 11.20
CA ILE A 215 -4.03 17.65 11.74
C ILE A 215 -3.02 18.71 11.27
N LYS A 216 -2.66 19.65 12.15
CA LYS A 216 -1.75 20.77 11.81
C LYS A 216 -0.27 20.47 12.01
N ASP A 217 0.09 19.40 12.70
CA ASP A 217 1.47 19.09 13.06
C ASP A 217 1.86 17.68 12.61
N CYS A 218 2.18 17.53 11.34
CA CYS A 218 3.13 16.49 10.93
C CYS A 218 4.35 17.24 10.37
N ASN A 219 5.47 17.26 11.11
CA ASN A 219 6.79 17.62 10.58
C ASN A 219 7.27 16.59 9.53
N ILE A 220 6.41 16.25 8.59
CA ILE A 220 6.64 15.30 7.52
C ILE A 220 6.92 16.14 6.28
N LYS A 221 8.11 15.98 5.72
CA LYS A 221 8.52 16.66 4.50
C LYS A 221 7.47 16.42 3.42
N LYS A 222 7.15 17.52 2.73
CA LYS A 222 6.24 17.64 1.59
C LYS A 222 6.43 16.45 0.63
N TYR A 223 5.40 15.65 0.42
CA TYR A 223 5.38 14.68 -0.68
C TYR A 223 5.32 15.47 -1.98
N SER A 224 6.31 15.30 -2.87
CA SER A 224 6.25 15.79 -4.24
C SER A 224 6.29 14.59 -5.19
N MET A 225 5.34 14.55 -6.12
CA MET A 225 5.33 13.54 -7.18
C MET A 225 6.61 13.64 -8.01
N GLU A 226 7.18 14.84 -8.15
CA GLU A 226 8.48 15.08 -8.78
C GLU A 226 9.64 14.39 -8.07
N GLU A 227 9.68 14.30 -6.73
CA GLU A 227 10.75 13.60 -6.01
C GLU A 227 10.65 12.08 -6.20
N ALA A 228 9.44 11.51 -6.15
CA ALA A 228 9.22 10.09 -6.43
C ALA A 228 9.47 9.73 -7.90
N ILE A 229 9.12 10.60 -8.84
CA ILE A 229 9.40 10.45 -10.28
C ILE A 229 10.90 10.64 -10.55
N ASN A 230 11.54 11.66 -9.99
CA ASN A 230 12.99 11.89 -10.14
C ASN A 230 13.83 10.77 -9.53
N GLU A 231 13.38 10.17 -8.43
CA GLU A 231 14.03 9.01 -7.84
C GLU A 231 13.82 7.76 -8.71
N ALA A 232 12.61 7.56 -9.26
CA ALA A 232 12.34 6.50 -10.23
C ALA A 232 13.10 6.68 -11.56
N ASP A 233 13.26 7.90 -12.05
CA ASP A 233 13.96 8.26 -13.28
C ASP A 233 15.48 8.17 -13.09
N SER A 234 16.01 8.62 -11.95
CA SER A 234 17.42 8.40 -11.59
C SER A 234 17.74 6.90 -11.47
N ILE A 235 16.80 6.10 -10.96
CA ILE A 235 16.93 4.64 -10.92
C ILE A 235 16.88 4.05 -12.33
N ASN A 236 15.98 4.52 -13.19
CA ASN A 236 15.89 4.09 -14.59
C ASN A 236 17.14 4.44 -15.39
N GLU A 237 17.76 5.60 -15.17
CA GLU A 237 19.03 5.98 -15.80
C GLU A 237 20.18 5.07 -15.36
N ILE A 238 20.29 4.77 -14.06
CA ILE A 238 21.28 3.82 -13.54
C ILE A 238 21.05 2.42 -14.14
N VAL A 239 19.81 1.94 -14.15
CA VAL A 239 19.47 0.61 -14.67
C VAL A 239 19.69 0.53 -16.19
N ASN A 240 19.45 1.61 -16.92
CA ASN A 240 19.75 1.72 -18.35
C ASN A 240 21.27 1.72 -18.61
N SER A 241 22.07 2.36 -17.75
CA SER A 241 23.53 2.34 -17.87
C SER A 241 24.15 0.95 -17.64
N ILE A 242 23.46 0.08 -16.90
CA ILE A 242 23.88 -1.30 -16.61
C ILE A 242 23.38 -2.27 -17.71
N GLY A 243 22.54 -1.81 -18.64
CA GLY A 243 22.10 -2.59 -19.80
C GLY A 243 21.13 -3.73 -19.48
N LEU A 244 20.39 -3.65 -18.36
CA LEU A 244 19.43 -4.69 -17.94
C LEU A 244 18.12 -4.59 -18.74
N VAL A 245 17.52 -5.73 -19.11
CA VAL A 245 16.32 -5.76 -19.96
C VAL A 245 15.17 -6.50 -19.26
N GLY A 246 13.97 -5.90 -19.27
CA GLY A 246 12.72 -6.56 -18.86
C GLY A 246 12.70 -7.07 -17.41
N SER A 247 12.68 -8.40 -17.24
CA SER A 247 12.52 -9.09 -15.96
C SER A 247 13.58 -8.72 -14.92
N ASP A 248 14.79 -8.39 -15.35
CA ASP A 248 15.88 -8.03 -14.45
C ASP A 248 15.71 -6.61 -13.90
N LYS A 249 15.11 -5.70 -14.67
CA LYS A 249 14.72 -4.36 -14.18
C LYS A 249 13.63 -4.47 -13.11
N GLU A 250 12.62 -5.30 -13.36
CA GLU A 250 11.53 -5.54 -12.41
C GLU A 250 12.02 -6.19 -11.11
N ALA A 251 12.98 -7.10 -11.18
CA ALA A 251 13.58 -7.74 -10.02
C ALA A 251 14.34 -6.76 -9.13
N VAL A 252 15.11 -5.84 -9.73
CA VAL A 252 15.87 -4.79 -8.99
C VAL A 252 14.93 -3.78 -8.33
N VAL A 253 13.88 -3.36 -9.02
CA VAL A 253 12.87 -2.44 -8.45
C VAL A 253 12.09 -3.11 -7.31
N LYS A 254 11.64 -4.36 -7.49
CA LYS A 254 10.98 -5.15 -6.42
C LYS A 254 11.92 -5.41 -5.25
N GLN A 255 13.22 -5.60 -5.48
CA GLN A 255 14.22 -5.75 -4.43
C GLN A 255 14.33 -4.49 -3.57
N ARG A 256 14.35 -3.29 -4.18
CA ARG A 256 14.39 -2.03 -3.41
C ARG A 256 13.13 -1.78 -2.59
N ILE A 257 11.95 -2.00 -3.17
CA ILE A 257 10.66 -1.82 -2.45
C ILE A 257 10.58 -2.76 -1.24
N ASN A 258 10.97 -4.03 -1.42
CA ASN A 258 10.96 -4.99 -0.33
C ASN A 258 12.06 -4.73 0.71
N GLN A 259 13.22 -4.20 0.30
CA GLN A 259 14.26 -3.76 1.25
C GLN A 259 13.81 -2.56 2.07
N SER A 260 13.09 -1.60 1.49
CA SER A 260 12.50 -0.48 2.23
C SER A 260 11.47 -0.97 3.26
N LEU A 261 10.58 -1.87 2.85
CA LEU A 261 9.56 -2.45 3.74
C LEU A 261 10.15 -3.34 4.85
N PHE A 262 11.21 -4.08 4.54
CA PHE A 262 11.97 -4.86 5.52
C PHE A 262 12.70 -3.97 6.53
N ARG A 263 13.31 -2.88 6.05
CA ARG A 263 13.97 -1.88 6.90
C ARG A 263 12.99 -1.20 7.85
N GLU A 264 11.81 -0.81 7.36
CA GLU A 264 10.76 -0.20 8.19
C GLU A 264 10.30 -1.14 9.31
N LYS A 265 10.05 -2.42 8.98
CA LYS A 265 9.67 -3.43 9.97
C LYS A 265 10.75 -3.65 11.05
N LEU A 266 12.03 -3.63 10.68
CA LEU A 266 13.14 -3.76 11.64
C LEU A 266 13.33 -2.51 12.49
N LEU A 267 13.11 -1.31 11.92
CA LEU A 267 13.11 -0.06 12.67
C LEU A 267 12.02 -0.06 13.75
N SER A 268 10.82 -0.58 13.44
CA SER A 268 9.73 -0.76 14.41
C SER A 268 10.07 -1.73 15.53
N ARG A 269 10.92 -2.74 15.28
CA ARG A 269 11.30 -3.76 16.27
C ARG A 269 12.47 -3.34 17.16
N TYR A 270 13.51 -2.72 16.59
CA TYR A 270 14.78 -2.52 17.30
C TYR A 270 15.10 -1.08 17.65
N SER A 271 14.51 -0.06 16.98
CA SER A 271 14.63 1.41 17.18
C SER A 271 16.02 2.03 17.30
N LYS A 272 17.06 1.22 17.49
CA LYS A 272 18.47 1.53 17.63
C LYS A 272 19.30 0.31 17.20
N CYS A 273 20.59 0.53 16.96
CA CYS A 273 21.52 -0.55 16.70
C CYS A 273 21.47 -1.56 17.85
N CYS A 274 21.28 -2.84 17.52
CA CYS A 274 21.10 -3.89 18.52
C CYS A 274 22.36 -4.12 19.39
N LEU A 275 23.52 -3.60 18.99
CA LEU A 275 24.81 -3.78 19.66
C LEU A 275 25.30 -2.52 20.38
N CYS A 276 25.50 -1.40 19.68
CA CYS A 276 26.01 -0.16 20.29
C CYS A 276 24.92 0.83 20.73
N GLY A 277 23.66 0.61 20.37
CA GLY A 277 22.56 1.49 20.77
C GLY A 277 22.50 2.84 20.04
N VAL A 278 23.26 3.04 18.95
CA VAL A 278 23.07 4.19 18.03
C VAL A 278 21.59 4.25 17.63
N SER A 279 20.92 5.37 17.86
CA SER A 279 19.47 5.51 17.62
C SER A 279 19.13 6.46 16.46
N ASP A 280 20.12 7.15 15.89
CA ASP A 280 19.90 7.99 14.72
C ASP A 280 19.71 7.10 13.49
N GLN A 281 18.48 7.11 12.97
CA GLN A 281 18.04 6.25 11.88
C GLN A 281 18.87 6.42 10.60
N ARG A 282 19.52 7.57 10.41
CA ARG A 282 20.40 7.82 9.25
C ARG A 282 21.63 6.92 9.24
N PHE A 283 22.04 6.42 10.40
CA PHE A 283 23.18 5.53 10.56
C PHE A 283 22.77 4.07 10.77
N LEU A 284 21.48 3.75 10.72
CA LEU A 284 21.01 2.38 10.90
C LEU A 284 20.90 1.67 9.56
N ILE A 285 21.25 0.39 9.53
CA ILE A 285 21.19 -0.49 8.37
C ILE A 285 20.39 -1.73 8.78
N ALA A 286 19.47 -2.13 7.91
CA ALA A 286 18.67 -3.33 8.06
C ALA A 286 19.44 -4.50 7.42
N SER A 287 20.23 -5.19 8.23
CA SER A 287 21.07 -6.31 7.79
C SER A 287 20.25 -7.60 7.78
N HIS A 288 20.32 -8.35 6.68
CA HIS A 288 19.70 -9.68 6.59
C HIS A 288 20.62 -10.74 7.21
N ILE A 289 20.06 -11.66 7.99
CA ILE A 289 20.82 -12.79 8.58
C ILE A 289 21.12 -13.82 7.50
N LYS A 290 20.12 -14.19 6.70
CA LYS A 290 20.27 -14.98 5.49
C LYS A 290 20.26 -14.03 4.28
N PRO A 291 21.35 -13.96 3.48
CA PRO A 291 21.48 -13.01 2.39
C PRO A 291 20.33 -13.10 1.39
N TRP A 292 19.98 -11.95 0.82
CA TRP A 292 18.88 -11.78 -0.12
C TRP A 292 18.93 -12.76 -1.31
N SER A 293 20.13 -13.03 -1.83
CA SER A 293 20.36 -13.94 -2.96
C SER A 293 19.96 -15.39 -2.68
N LEU A 294 19.98 -15.80 -1.41
CA LEU A 294 19.69 -17.16 -0.96
C LEU A 294 18.34 -17.28 -0.24
N ALA A 295 17.71 -16.15 0.08
CA ALA A 295 16.41 -16.08 0.73
C ALA A 295 15.25 -16.23 -0.28
N SER A 296 14.23 -17.01 0.10
CA SER A 296 12.93 -17.12 -0.59
C SER A 296 12.11 -15.82 -0.47
N PRO A 297 11.07 -15.60 -1.30
CA PRO A 297 10.24 -14.40 -1.25
C PRO A 297 9.66 -14.09 0.13
N GLU A 298 9.28 -15.12 0.89
CA GLU A 298 8.74 -15.00 2.24
C GLU A 298 9.83 -14.66 3.27
N GLU A 299 11.00 -15.28 3.17
CA GLU A 299 12.17 -15.01 4.06
C GLU A 299 12.77 -13.61 3.85
N ARG A 300 12.56 -13.01 2.67
CA ARG A 300 13.07 -11.68 2.30
C ARG A 300 12.39 -10.54 3.04
N VAL A 301 11.14 -10.75 3.45
CA VAL A 301 10.30 -9.76 4.18
C VAL A 301 10.02 -10.17 5.62
N ASP A 302 10.64 -11.27 6.07
CA ASP A 302 10.51 -11.81 7.42
C ASP A 302 11.39 -11.02 8.40
N ILE A 303 10.75 -10.44 9.42
CA ILE A 303 11.41 -9.64 10.46
C ILE A 303 12.43 -10.47 11.24
N ASP A 304 12.18 -11.77 11.40
CA ASP A 304 13.10 -12.66 12.10
C ASP A 304 14.36 -12.99 11.27
N ASN A 305 14.39 -12.65 9.98
CA ASN A 305 15.57 -12.77 9.11
C ASN A 305 16.44 -11.50 9.09
N GLY A 306 16.34 -10.61 10.09
CA GLY A 306 17.15 -9.41 10.11
C GLY A 306 17.42 -8.80 11.47
N PHE A 307 18.44 -7.95 11.48
CA PHE A 307 18.81 -7.11 12.62
C PHE A 307 19.03 -5.67 12.17
N LEU A 308 18.97 -4.76 13.14
CA LEU A 308 19.24 -3.35 12.91
C LEU A 308 20.62 -3.02 13.46
N PHE A 309 21.55 -2.68 12.58
CA PHE A 309 22.94 -2.41 12.94
C PHE A 309 23.38 -1.00 12.54
N CYS A 310 24.46 -0.50 13.13
CA CYS A 310 25.17 0.65 12.59
C CYS A 310 26.11 0.19 11.45
N PRO A 311 26.71 1.10 10.65
CA PRO A 311 27.44 0.71 9.45
C PRO A 311 28.66 -0.16 9.75
N ASN A 312 29.29 0.03 10.91
CA ASN A 312 30.44 -0.77 11.33
C ASN A 312 30.03 -2.20 11.69
N HIS A 313 28.90 -2.35 12.39
CA HIS A 313 28.40 -3.66 12.85
C HIS A 313 27.77 -4.46 11.73
N ASP A 314 27.01 -3.79 10.86
CA ASP A 314 26.46 -4.35 9.62
C ASP A 314 27.59 -4.96 8.78
N LYS A 315 28.61 -4.17 8.46
CA LYS A 315 29.73 -4.63 7.63
C LYS A 315 30.57 -5.72 8.29
N ALA A 316 30.70 -5.71 9.61
CA ALA A 316 31.37 -6.77 10.34
C ALA A 316 30.56 -8.07 10.34
N PHE A 317 29.23 -7.98 10.40
CA PHE A 317 28.33 -9.13 10.39
C PHE A 317 28.21 -9.74 8.99
N ASP A 318 27.91 -8.92 7.97
CA ASP A 318 27.74 -9.34 6.58
C ASP A 318 29.00 -10.04 6.02
N LYS A 319 30.18 -9.58 6.41
CA LYS A 319 31.47 -10.21 6.01
C LYS A 319 31.87 -11.41 6.86
N GLY A 320 31.09 -11.78 7.88
CA GLY A 320 31.37 -12.91 8.75
C GLY A 320 32.48 -12.66 9.79
N PHE A 321 32.85 -11.41 10.08
CA PHE A 321 33.79 -11.10 11.16
C PHE A 321 33.16 -11.23 12.55
N ILE A 322 31.83 -11.06 12.64
CA ILE A 322 31.05 -11.29 13.86
C ILE A 322 29.82 -12.16 13.57
N SER A 323 29.40 -12.95 14.55
CA SER A 323 28.12 -13.68 14.54
C SER A 323 27.59 -13.80 15.97
N PHE A 324 26.55 -14.60 16.20
CA PHE A 324 25.94 -14.78 17.53
C PHE A 324 25.60 -16.24 17.81
N ASP A 325 25.77 -16.68 19.05
CA ASP A 325 25.38 -18.02 19.51
C ASP A 325 23.84 -18.14 19.70
N ASP A 326 23.36 -19.31 20.11
CA ASP A 326 21.92 -19.55 20.32
C ASP A 326 21.34 -18.84 21.57
N GLU A 327 22.22 -18.35 22.46
CA GLU A 327 21.90 -17.57 23.67
C GLU A 327 21.97 -16.05 23.43
N GLY A 328 22.45 -15.63 22.25
CA GLY A 328 22.58 -14.26 21.81
C GLY A 328 23.93 -13.61 22.10
N ASN A 329 24.93 -14.34 22.61
CA ASN A 329 26.26 -13.78 22.85
C ASN A 329 27.02 -13.64 21.53
N ILE A 330 27.78 -12.55 21.39
CA ILE A 330 28.58 -12.30 20.19
C ILE A 330 29.72 -13.32 20.06
N ILE A 331 29.93 -13.80 18.84
CA ILE A 331 31.06 -14.63 18.44
C ILE A 331 31.92 -13.79 17.51
N ILE A 332 33.18 -13.56 17.87
CA ILE A 332 34.10 -12.74 17.09
C ILE A 332 35.09 -13.65 16.37
N SER A 333 35.30 -13.43 15.07
CA SER A 333 36.26 -14.19 14.27
C SER A 333 37.70 -13.86 14.65
N ASP A 334 38.61 -14.83 14.56
CA ASP A 334 40.04 -14.59 14.79
C ASP A 334 40.68 -13.72 13.69
N LYS A 335 39.97 -13.48 12.58
CA LYS A 335 40.44 -12.64 11.46
C LYS A 335 40.37 -11.13 11.75
N ILE A 336 39.71 -10.69 12.82
CA ILE A 336 39.69 -9.27 13.23
C ILE A 336 40.65 -9.03 14.40
N ASP A 337 41.69 -8.23 14.16
CA ASP A 337 42.70 -7.91 15.19
C ASP A 337 42.12 -7.06 16.33
N SER A 338 42.84 -7.01 17.45
CA SER A 338 42.41 -6.30 18.66
C SER A 338 42.28 -4.79 18.47
N VAL A 339 43.01 -4.19 17.53
CA VAL A 339 42.99 -2.74 17.27
C VAL A 339 41.72 -2.37 16.50
N ASN A 340 41.40 -3.13 15.46
CA ASN A 340 40.21 -2.98 14.64
C ASN A 340 38.93 -3.29 15.42
N ARG A 341 38.96 -4.23 16.38
CA ARG A 341 37.83 -4.47 17.31
C ARG A 341 37.46 -3.19 18.08
N VAL A 342 38.45 -2.43 18.56
CA VAL A 342 38.22 -1.18 19.28
C VAL A 342 37.62 -0.11 18.36
N PHE A 343 38.19 0.08 17.16
CA PHE A 343 37.71 1.10 16.21
C PHE A 343 36.34 0.79 15.60
N LEU A 344 36.01 -0.49 15.40
CA LEU A 344 34.70 -0.93 14.94
C LEU A 344 33.67 -1.02 16.08
N ASN A 345 34.08 -0.72 17.31
CA ASN A 345 33.25 -0.78 18.51
C ASN A 345 32.61 -2.18 18.68
N VAL A 346 33.40 -3.24 18.48
CA VAL A 346 33.00 -4.63 18.70
C VAL A 346 33.58 -5.08 20.03
N ARG A 347 32.72 -5.45 20.99
CA ARG A 347 33.12 -5.85 22.34
C ARG A 347 32.56 -7.22 22.67
N GLU A 348 33.32 -8.01 23.44
CA GLU A 348 32.95 -9.38 23.83
C GLU A 348 31.74 -9.43 24.79
N ASP A 349 31.40 -8.31 25.44
CA ASP A 349 30.23 -8.20 26.32
C ASP A 349 28.91 -7.97 25.57
N MET A 350 28.95 -7.84 24.23
CA MET A 350 27.76 -7.55 23.44
C MET A 350 26.84 -8.76 23.33
N ARG A 351 25.54 -8.52 23.53
CA ARG A 351 24.50 -9.55 23.48
C ARG A 351 23.27 -9.07 22.73
N LEU A 352 22.68 -9.96 21.92
CA LEU A 352 21.40 -9.77 21.24
C LEU A 352 20.25 -10.47 21.96
N LYS A 353 19.07 -9.87 21.89
CA LYS A 353 17.81 -10.56 22.23
C LYS A 353 17.31 -11.30 20.99
N LEU A 354 17.32 -12.63 21.06
CA LEU A 354 16.93 -13.52 19.95
C LEU A 354 15.50 -14.03 20.12
N THR A 355 14.74 -14.06 19.02
CA THR A 355 13.52 -14.87 18.90
C THR A 355 13.83 -16.28 18.39
N GLU A 356 12.85 -17.18 18.48
CA GLU A 356 12.96 -18.53 17.94
C GLU A 356 13.18 -18.54 16.42
N GLY A 357 12.60 -17.57 15.69
CA GLY A 357 12.86 -17.35 14.27
C GLY A 357 14.29 -16.90 13.98
N ASN A 358 14.82 -15.90 14.71
CA ASN A 358 16.19 -15.43 14.54
C ASN A 358 17.22 -16.57 14.69
N ARG A 359 16.99 -17.50 15.62
CA ARG A 359 17.89 -18.66 15.83
C ARG A 359 18.01 -19.55 14.60
N LYS A 360 16.93 -19.72 13.83
CA LYS A 360 16.95 -20.55 12.60
C LYS A 360 17.86 -19.93 11.54
N TYR A 361 17.75 -18.62 11.33
CA TYR A 361 18.59 -17.91 10.36
C TYR A 361 20.05 -17.77 10.84
N LEU A 362 20.28 -17.58 12.15
CA LEU A 362 21.63 -17.52 12.70
C LEU A 362 22.38 -18.85 12.54
N LYS A 363 21.70 -20.00 12.62
CA LYS A 363 22.31 -21.31 12.31
C LYS A 363 22.86 -21.34 10.87
N PHE A 364 22.09 -20.81 9.92
CA PHE A 364 22.53 -20.68 8.53
C PHE A 364 23.75 -19.76 8.40
N HIS A 365 23.68 -18.56 8.98
CA HIS A 365 24.77 -17.58 8.97
C HIS A 365 26.07 -18.16 9.55
N ARG A 366 26.00 -18.87 10.69
CA ARG A 366 27.18 -19.52 11.30
C ARG A 366 27.79 -20.59 10.40
N SER A 367 26.95 -21.45 9.82
CA SER A 367 27.42 -22.56 8.99
C SER A 367 28.02 -22.14 7.64
N GLY A 368 27.58 -21.02 7.07
CA GLY A 368 27.97 -20.57 5.73
C GLY A 368 28.90 -19.35 5.71
N ILE A 369 28.49 -18.25 6.36
CA ILE A 369 29.09 -16.91 6.21
C ILE A 369 30.20 -16.70 7.24
N PHE A 370 29.95 -16.99 8.52
CA PHE A 370 30.94 -16.82 9.58
C PHE A 370 32.14 -17.78 9.45
N ASN A 371 31.89 -19.02 9.02
CA ASN A 371 32.95 -20.02 8.84
C ASN A 371 33.81 -19.79 7.57
N ASN A 372 33.34 -18.96 6.63
CA ASN A 372 34.09 -18.55 5.44
C ASN A 372 34.06 -17.02 5.30
N PRO A 373 34.73 -16.26 6.20
CA PRO A 373 34.74 -14.81 6.11
C PRO A 373 35.46 -14.39 4.83
N GLU A 374 34.83 -13.50 4.05
CA GLU A 374 35.44 -12.91 2.85
C GLU A 374 36.75 -12.20 3.23
N GLU A 375 37.84 -12.53 2.52
CA GLU A 375 39.17 -11.92 2.73
C GLU A 375 39.22 -10.43 2.36
#